data_AF-A0A5B7GVN8-F1
#
_entry.id   AF-A0A5B7GVN8-F1
#
_cell.length_a   1.000
_cell.length_b   1.000
_cell.length_c   1.000
_cell.angle_alpha   90.00
_cell.angle_beta   90.00
_cell.angle_gamma   90.00
#
_symmetry.space_group_name_H-M   'P 1'
#
loop_
_entity.id
_entity.type
_entity.pdbx_description
1 polymer ?
#
loop_
_entity_poly.entity_id
_entity_poly.type
_entity_poly.pdbx_seq_one_letter_code
_entity_poly.pdbx_strand_id
1 'polypeptide(L)'
;MTQLHVVNECGAQEKTFTVHSPGEISSTYTIQMGDELIVAALSLFYPDLLKITGSKSTITQKPNPGDPDDPFDENYLRETSVSTACGRIKL
;
A
#
# COMPACT_ATOMS: atom_id res chain seq x y z
N MET A 1 -13.46 20.39 11.31
CA MET A 1 -12.40 20.01 12.26
C MET A 1 -12.71 18.62 12.77
N THR A 2 -12.21 17.60 12.10
CA THR A 2 -12.30 16.21 12.56
C THR A 2 -11.27 16.03 13.67
N GLN A 3 -11.75 15.78 14.89
CA GLN A 3 -10.90 15.58 16.06
C GLN A 3 -10.29 14.17 16.00
N LEU A 4 -8.97 14.08 15.87
CA LEU A 4 -8.22 12.85 16.17
C LEU A 4 -8.31 12.60 17.69
N HIS A 5 -9.32 11.84 18.09
CA HIS A 5 -9.57 11.42 19.47
C HIS A 5 -8.96 10.03 19.71
N VAL A 6 -7.66 9.83 19.41
CA VAL A 6 -7.04 8.47 19.48
C VAL A 6 -6.13 8.29 20.70
N VAL A 7 -6.04 9.26 21.62
CA VAL A 7 -5.01 9.22 22.67
C VAL A 7 -5.55 9.49 24.07
N ASN A 8 -6.70 8.93 24.46
CA ASN A 8 -7.12 8.94 25.89
C ASN A 8 -8.10 7.82 26.30
N GLU A 9 -8.58 6.98 25.40
CA GLU A 9 -9.51 5.91 25.76
C GLU A 9 -8.70 4.64 26.11
N CYS A 10 -8.28 4.54 27.38
CA CYS A 10 -7.58 3.36 27.90
C CYS A 10 -8.58 2.41 28.58
N GLY A 11 -8.76 1.20 28.05
CA GLY A 11 -9.59 0.15 28.65
C GLY A 11 -10.61 -0.46 27.69
N ALA A 12 -11.34 -1.47 28.17
CA ALA A 12 -12.43 -2.07 27.40
C ALA A 12 -13.59 -1.08 27.20
N GLN A 13 -14.02 -0.91 25.97
CA GLN A 13 -15.13 -0.09 25.55
C GLN A 13 -16.35 -0.93 25.22
N GLU A 14 -17.50 -0.53 25.75
CA GLU A 14 -18.77 -1.09 25.33
C GLU A 14 -19.19 -0.51 23.97
N LYS A 15 -19.50 -1.38 23.00
CA LYS A 15 -20.01 -1.01 21.69
C LYS A 15 -21.28 -1.79 21.40
N THR A 16 -22.30 -1.08 20.95
CA THR A 16 -23.58 -1.66 20.53
C THR A 16 -23.76 -1.47 19.03
N PHE A 17 -24.16 -2.53 18.34
CA PHE A 17 -24.43 -2.52 16.91
C PHE A 17 -25.65 -3.38 16.57
N THR A 18 -26.33 -3.03 15.48
CA THR A 18 -27.49 -3.76 14.98
C THR A 18 -27.15 -4.47 13.68
N VAL A 19 -27.47 -5.76 13.61
CA VAL A 19 -27.29 -6.60 12.43
C VAL A 19 -28.61 -6.73 11.72
N HIS A 20 -28.61 -6.39 10.43
CA HIS A 20 -29.74 -6.55 9.53
C HIS A 20 -29.43 -7.69 8.56
N SER A 21 -30.12 -8.81 8.72
CA SER A 21 -30.03 -9.97 7.82
C SER A 21 -31.26 -10.01 6.91
N PRO A 22 -31.11 -10.26 5.59
CA PRO A 22 -32.25 -10.37 4.69
C PRO A 22 -33.22 -11.47 5.14
N GLY A 23 -34.51 -11.13 5.29
CA GLY A 23 -35.55 -12.08 5.68
C GLY A 23 -35.64 -12.37 7.19
N GLU A 24 -34.79 -11.76 8.01
CA GLU A 24 -34.84 -11.91 9.47
C GLU A 24 -35.13 -10.57 10.17
N ILE A 25 -35.51 -10.64 11.45
CA ILE A 25 -35.70 -9.46 12.29
C ILE A 25 -34.32 -8.92 12.69
N SER A 26 -34.15 -7.62 12.60
CA SER A 26 -32.91 -6.94 13.00
C SER A 26 -32.58 -7.22 14.46
N SER A 27 -31.35 -7.65 14.72
CA SER A 27 -30.89 -8.04 16.06
C SER A 27 -29.81 -7.06 16.54
N THR A 28 -29.94 -6.58 17.78
CA THR A 28 -28.99 -5.65 18.39
C THR A 28 -28.11 -6.38 19.39
N TYR A 29 -26.80 -6.17 19.30
CA TYR A 29 -25.79 -6.80 20.14
C TYR A 29 -24.93 -5.75 20.82
N THR A 30 -24.49 -6.06 22.03
CA THR A 30 -23.54 -5.24 22.79
C THR A 30 -22.32 -6.08 23.13
N ILE A 31 -21.13 -5.55 22.83
CA ILE A 31 -19.84 -6.22 23.03
C ILE A 31 -18.85 -5.28 23.73
N GLN A 32 -17.90 -5.87 24.45
CA GLN A 32 -16.77 -5.17 25.05
C GLN A 32 -15.56 -5.35 24.13
N MET A 33 -14.97 -4.25 23.67
CA MET A 33 -13.76 -4.25 22.83
C MET A 33 -12.61 -3.57 23.58
N GLY A 34 -11.42 -4.16 23.59
CA GLY A 34 -10.18 -3.55 24.06
C GLY A 34 -9.44 -2.81 22.95
N ASP A 35 -8.23 -3.28 22.63
CA ASP A 35 -7.30 -2.66 21.67
C ASP A 35 -7.40 -3.24 20.25
N GLU A 36 -8.41 -4.07 19.97
CA GLU A 36 -8.53 -4.80 18.71
C GLU A 36 -8.64 -3.86 17.51
N LEU A 37 -9.25 -2.68 17.68
CA LEU A 37 -9.32 -1.64 16.64
C LEU A 37 -7.93 -1.11 16.25
N ILE A 38 -7.03 -0.97 17.24
CA ILE A 38 -5.66 -0.53 17.01
C ILE A 38 -4.88 -1.67 16.34
N VAL A 39 -4.99 -2.89 16.88
CA VAL A 39 -4.34 -4.09 16.32
C VAL A 39 -4.75 -4.32 14.86
N ALA A 40 -6.04 -4.16 14.54
CA ALA A 40 -6.57 -4.29 13.19
C ALA A 40 -6.02 -3.21 12.23
N ALA A 41 -5.83 -1.97 12.68
CA ALA A 41 -5.19 -0.95 11.85
C ALA A 41 -3.69 -1.23 11.64
N LEU A 42 -3.01 -1.70 12.68
CA LEU A 42 -1.58 -2.03 12.64
C LEU A 42 -1.26 -3.19 11.69
N SER A 43 -2.21 -4.09 11.40
CA SER A 43 -1.99 -5.22 10.50
C SER A 43 -1.67 -4.82 9.06
N LEU A 44 -1.93 -3.57 8.67
CA LEU A 44 -1.49 -3.04 7.37
C LEU A 44 0.03 -2.87 7.28
N PHE A 45 0.68 -2.55 8.41
CA PHE A 45 2.13 -2.38 8.50
C PHE A 45 2.84 -3.66 8.96
N TYR A 46 2.14 -4.51 9.69
CA TYR A 46 2.60 -5.81 10.16
C TYR A 46 1.71 -6.92 9.56
N PRO A 47 1.91 -7.27 8.28
CA PRO A 47 1.03 -8.19 7.55
C PRO A 47 0.99 -9.60 8.16
N ASP A 48 1.98 -9.97 8.98
CA ASP A 48 2.00 -11.24 9.74
C ASP A 48 0.79 -11.37 10.68
N LEU A 49 0.23 -10.25 11.17
CA LEU A 49 -0.98 -10.24 12.00
C LEU A 49 -2.22 -10.70 11.22
N LEU A 50 -2.24 -10.54 9.89
CA LEU A 50 -3.34 -11.02 9.04
C LEU A 50 -3.32 -12.55 8.89
N LYS A 51 -2.23 -13.22 9.29
CA LYS A 51 -2.03 -14.68 9.17
C LYS A 51 -2.39 -15.23 7.78
N ILE A 52 -2.15 -14.45 6.73
CA ILE A 52 -2.40 -14.88 5.36
C ILE A 52 -1.39 -15.97 5.01
N THR A 53 -1.87 -17.21 4.97
CA THR A 53 -1.10 -18.37 4.52
C THR A 53 -1.27 -18.55 3.01
N GLY A 54 -0.18 -18.64 2.25
CA GLY A 54 -0.25 -18.86 0.80
C GLY A 54 0.95 -18.27 0.04
N SER A 55 0.84 -18.20 -1.28
CA SER A 55 1.84 -17.56 -2.14
C SER A 55 1.98 -16.08 -1.83
N LYS A 56 3.22 -15.57 -1.79
CA LYS A 56 3.50 -14.15 -1.53
C LYS A 56 2.67 -13.25 -2.47
N SER A 57 1.90 -12.35 -1.87
CA SER A 57 1.06 -11.38 -2.60
C SER A 57 1.84 -10.13 -3.07
N THR A 58 3.12 -10.02 -2.76
CA THR A 58 3.95 -8.89 -3.15
C THR A 58 4.36 -9.01 -4.62
N ILE A 59 3.87 -8.11 -5.46
CA ILE A 59 4.24 -8.02 -6.87
C ILE A 59 5.30 -6.93 -7.00
N THR A 60 6.47 -7.27 -7.53
CA THR A 60 7.48 -6.28 -7.90
C THR A 60 7.21 -5.80 -9.33
N GLN A 61 7.51 -4.53 -9.61
CA GLN A 61 7.49 -4.04 -10.98
C GLN A 61 8.50 -4.81 -11.83
N LYS A 62 8.11 -5.19 -13.05
CA LYS A 62 9.05 -5.77 -14.01
C LYS A 62 10.07 -4.69 -14.41
N PRO A 63 11.31 -5.07 -14.80
CA PRO A 63 12.25 -4.12 -15.37
C PRO A 63 11.58 -3.35 -16.51
N ASN A 64 11.60 -2.02 -16.44
CA ASN A 64 11.15 -1.16 -17.52
C ASN A 64 12.31 -1.07 -18.53
N PRO A 65 12.15 -1.51 -19.78
CA PRO A 65 13.21 -1.42 -20.78
C PRO A 65 13.53 0.03 -21.21
N GLY A 66 12.75 1.02 -20.77
CA GLY A 66 12.87 2.39 -21.24
C GLY A 66 12.13 2.61 -22.56
N ASP A 67 12.03 3.87 -22.98
CA ASP A 67 11.55 4.22 -24.32
C ASP A 67 12.77 4.54 -25.19
N PRO A 68 13.06 3.72 -26.23
CA PRO A 68 14.23 3.96 -27.07
C PRO A 68 14.16 5.27 -27.87
N ASP A 69 12.96 5.85 -28.03
CA ASP A 69 12.76 7.13 -28.71
C ASP A 69 12.78 8.33 -27.73
N ASP A 70 12.89 8.11 -26.41
CA ASP A 70 13.02 9.18 -25.42
C ASP A 70 14.48 9.69 -25.37
N PRO A 71 14.74 10.96 -25.77
CA PRO A 71 16.08 11.52 -25.78
C PRO A 71 16.71 11.70 -24.38
N PHE A 72 15.91 11.57 -23.32
CA PHE A 72 16.38 11.63 -21.93
C PHE A 72 16.54 10.24 -21.29
N ASP A 73 16.24 9.16 -22.03
CA ASP A 73 16.46 7.80 -21.55
C ASP A 73 17.96 7.49 -21.36
N GLU A 74 18.28 6.74 -20.32
CA GLU A 74 19.65 6.39 -19.98
C GLU A 74 20.36 5.63 -21.10
N ASN A 75 19.64 4.73 -21.78
CA ASN A 75 20.20 3.95 -22.88
C ASN A 75 20.42 4.84 -24.11
N TYR A 76 19.47 5.72 -24.44
CA TYR A 76 19.61 6.68 -25.54
C TYR A 76 20.82 7.59 -25.34
N LEU A 77 20.99 8.14 -24.14
CA LEU A 77 22.13 8.99 -23.79
C LEU A 77 23.45 8.21 -23.87
N ARG A 78 23.50 6.96 -23.39
CA ARG A 78 24.68 6.10 -23.52
C ARG A 78 25.04 5.86 -24.98
N GLU A 79 24.10 5.50 -25.84
CA GLU A 79 24.36 5.18 -27.25
C GLU A 79 24.77 6.40 -28.08
N THR A 80 24.11 7.54 -27.86
CA THR A 80 24.35 8.77 -28.64
C THR A 80 25.55 9.57 -28.14
N SER A 81 25.89 9.49 -26.85
CA SER A 81 27.06 10.20 -26.29
C SER A 81 28.41 9.65 -26.75
N VAL A 82 28.52 8.35 -27.08
CA VAL A 82 29.77 7.78 -27.64
C VAL A 82 29.94 8.12 -29.12
N SER A 83 28.84 8.43 -29.82
CA SER A 83 28.82 8.65 -31.27
C SER A 83 29.30 10.05 -31.69
N THR A 84 29.46 10.99 -30.75
CA THR A 84 30.00 12.34 -31.04
C THR A 84 31.53 12.43 -31.02
N ALA A 85 32.24 11.34 -30.74
CA ALA A 85 33.71 11.27 -30.82
C ALA A 85 34.22 10.74 -32.18
N CYS A 86 33.67 11.19 -33.31
CA CYS A 86 34.31 10.99 -34.62
C CYS A 86 34.02 12.13 -35.61
N GLY A 87 34.31 13.35 -35.20
CA GLY A 87 34.57 14.47 -36.12
C GLY A 87 36.06 14.52 -36.45
N ARG A 88 36.53 13.66 -37.37
CA ARG A 88 37.88 13.72 -37.92
C ARG A 88 38.00 14.99 -38.78
N ILE A 89 38.48 16.08 -38.19
CA ILE A 89 38.89 17.27 -38.93
C ILE A 89 40.13 16.88 -39.74
N LYS A 90 39.98 16.71 -41.06
CA LYS A 90 41.12 16.65 -41.98
C LYS A 90 41.68 18.07 -42.13
N LEU A 91 42.88 18.29 -41.61
CA LEU A 91 43.80 19.32 -42.13
C LEU A 91 44.38 18.82 -43.45
#